data_AF-A0ABD3RUG3-F1
#
_entry.id   AF-A0ABD3RUG3-F1
#
_cell.length_a   1.000
_cell.length_b   1.000
_cell.length_c   1.000
_cell.angle_alpha   90.00
_cell.angle_beta   90.00
_cell.angle_gamma   90.00
#
_symmetry.space_group_name_H-M   'P 1'
#
loop_
_entity.id
_entity.type
_entity.pdbx_description
1 polymer ?
#
loop_
_entity_poly.entity_id
_entity_poly.type
_entity_poly.pdbx_seq_one_letter_code
_entity_poly.pdbx_strand_id
1 'polypeptide(L)' 'MSKTRDISVIGGTGDFFMSRGVATLMTDAFEGDVYFRLCVDVKLYECWP' A
#
# COMPACT_ATOMS: atom_id res chain seq x y z
N MET A 1 18.13 5.79 -5.36
CA MET A 1 16.90 6.12 -4.63
C MET A 1 16.15 4.82 -4.39
N SER A 2 15.77 4.50 -3.14
CA SER A 2 14.99 3.28 -2.87
C SER A 2 13.71 3.33 -3.71
N LYS A 3 13.55 2.40 -4.67
CA LYS A 3 12.37 2.29 -5.54
C LYS A 3 11.15 1.77 -4.78
N THR A 4 11.34 1.38 -3.52
CA THR A 4 10.32 0.84 -2.64
C THR A 4 10.22 1.66 -1.36
N ARG A 5 9.00 1.87 -0.89
CA ARG A 5 8.73 2.60 0.37
C ARG A 5 7.57 1.95 1.10
N ASP A 6 7.72 1.85 2.42
CA ASP A 6 6.67 1.34 3.29
C ASP A 6 5.83 2.49 3.84
N ILE A 7 4.51 2.30 3.86
CA ILE A 7 3.53 3.21 4.45
C ILE A 7 2.62 2.42 5.41
N SER A 8 2.15 3.07 6.46
CA SER A 8 1.25 2.44 7.43
C SER A 8 -0.17 2.30 6.89
N VAL A 9 -0.79 1.14 7.10
CA VAL A 9 -2.25 0.98 6.97
C VAL A 9 -2.88 1.49 8.26
N ILE A 10 -3.48 2.68 8.20
CA ILE A 10 -4.02 3.38 9.37
C ILE A 10 -5.45 2.98 9.75
N GLY A 11 -6.14 2.19 8.90
CA GLY A 11 -7.47 1.66 9.18
C GLY A 11 -8.17 1.14 7.91
N GLY A 12 -9.34 0.52 8.10
CA GLY A 12 -10.17 -0.02 7.04
C GLY A 12 -11.64 -0.16 7.46
N THR A 13 -12.53 -0.33 6.48
CA THR A 13 -13.99 -0.51 6.66
C THR A 13 -14.47 -1.68 5.80
N GLY A 14 -15.70 -2.16 6.02
CA GLY A 14 -16.22 -3.35 5.31
C GLY A 14 -15.40 -4.60 5.63
N ASP A 15 -15.01 -5.35 4.59
CA ASP A 15 -14.18 -6.57 4.71
C ASP A 15 -12.81 -6.32 5.38
N PHE A 16 -12.35 -5.06 5.44
CA PHE A 16 -11.10 -4.65 6.07
C PHE A 16 -11.32 -3.93 7.41
N PHE A 17 -12.48 -4.11 8.03
CA PHE A 17 -12.83 -3.46 9.29
C PHE A 17 -11.73 -3.67 10.34
N MET A 18 -11.30 -2.56 10.96
CA MET A 18 -10.27 -2.54 12.01
C MET A 18 -8.90 -3.12 11.62
N SER A 19 -8.65 -3.35 10.32
CA SER A 19 -7.37 -3.90 9.88
C SER A 19 -6.20 -2.92 10.09
N ARG A 20 -5.04 -3.47 10.50
CA ARG A 20 -3.78 -2.73 10.64
C ARG A 20 -2.65 -3.49 9.97
N GLY A 21 -1.68 -2.75 9.42
CA GLY A 21 -0.67 -3.34 8.57
C GLY A 21 0.35 -2.35 8.02
N VAL A 22 1.14 -2.84 7.07
CA VAL A 22 2.09 -2.04 6.27
C VAL A 22 1.83 -2.33 4.80
N ALA A 23 1.80 -1.28 3.99
CA ALA A 23 1.76 -1.39 2.54
C ALA A 23 3.12 -0.96 1.95
N THR A 24 3.72 -1.82 1.15
CA THR A 24 4.96 -1.53 0.43
C THR A 24 4.61 -1.04 -0.98
N LEU A 25 4.95 0.21 -1.27
CA LEU A 25 4.80 0.83 -2.59
C LEU A 25 6.05 0.58 -3.42
N MET A 26 5.87 0.17 -4.67
CA MET A 26 6.95 -0.03 -5.64
C MET A 26 6.60 0.67 -6.94
N THR A 27 7.47 1.57 -7.42
CA THR A 27 7.23 2.26 -8.70
C THR A 27 7.52 1.32 -9.85
N ASP A 28 6.48 1.00 -10.62
CA ASP A 28 6.56 0.10 -11.78
C ASP A 28 6.74 0.89 -13.10
N ALA A 29 6.01 1.99 -13.28
CA ALA A 29 6.15 2.87 -14.44
C ALA A 29 5.98 4.35 -14.06
N PHE A 30 6.68 5.21 -14.80
CA PHE A 30 6.60 6.67 -14.69
C PHE A 30 6.70 7.25 -16.12
N GLU A 31 5.61 7.85 -16.62
CA GLU A 31 5.50 8.35 -17.99
C GLU A 31 5.29 9.87 -17.98
N GLY A 32 6.37 10.63 -18.12
CA GLY A 32 6.38 12.08 -17.94
C GLY A 32 5.98 12.45 -16.50
N ASP A 33 5.27 13.58 -16.33
CA ASP A 33 4.83 14.06 -15.00
C ASP A 33 3.34 13.79 -14.72
N VAL A 34 2.66 13.04 -15.59
CA VAL A 34 1.19 12.90 -15.58
C VAL A 34 0.70 11.51 -15.22
N TYR A 35 1.53 10.48 -15.41
CA TYR A 35 1.14 9.11 -15.15
C TYR A 35 2.22 8.34 -14.39
N PHE A 36 1.79 7.64 -13.35
CA PHE A 36 2.61 6.73 -12.57
C PHE A 36 1.82 5.48 -12.23
N ARG A 37 2.46 4.33 -12.36
CA ARG A 37 1.93 3.04 -11.92
C ARG A 37 2.72 2.55 -10.72
N LEU A 38 2.03 2.28 -9.63
CA LEU A 38 2.60 1.71 -8.41
C LEU A 38 2.05 0.30 -8.20
N CYS A 39 2.94 -0.64 -7.91
CA CYS A 39 2.56 -1.93 -7.33
C CYS A 39 2.49 -1.75 -5.81
N VAL A 40 1.39 -2.19 -5.19
CA VAL A 40 1.16 -2.07 -3.76
C VAL A 40 1.02 -3.46 -3.17
N ASP A 41 2.01 -3.88 -2.38
CA ASP A 41 1.96 -5.12 -1.58
C ASP A 41 1.44 -4.79 -0.19
N VAL A 42 0.23 -5.24 0.15
CA VAL A 42 -0.42 -4.95 1.44
C VAL A 42 -0.29 -6.15 2.35
N LYS A 43 0.36 -5.96 3.51
CA LYS A 43 0.47 -6.96 4.56
C LYS A 43 -0.32 -6.50 5.77
N LEU A 44 -1.42 -7.18 6.03
CA LEU A 44 -2.24 -6.97 7.22
C LEU A 44 -1.74 -7.87 8.35
N TYR A 45 -1.39 -7.25 9.48
CA TYR A 45 -0.91 -7.93 10.68
C TYR A 45 -1.99 -8.01 11.76
N GLU A 46 -3.04 -7.21 11.63
CA GLU A 46 -4.26 -7.33 12.40
C GLU A 46 -5.45 -7.43 11.45
N CYS A 47 -6.19 -8.53 11.57
CA CYS A 47 -7.35 -8.85 10.74
C CYS A 47 -8.51 -9.23 11.64
N TRP A 48 -9.72 -8.85 11.24
CA TRP A 48 -10.94 -9.09 12.00
C TRP A 48 -11.90 -9.99 11.20
N PRO A 49 -12.71 -10.82 11.89
CA PRO A 49 -13.74 -11.64 11.25
C PRO A 49 -14.86 -10.81 10.62
#